data_AF-G5A8Q0-F1
#
_entry.id   AF-G5A8Q0-F1
#
_cell.length_a   1.000
_cell.length_b   1.000
_cell.length_c   1.000
_cell.angle_alpha   90.00
_cell.angle_beta   90.00
_cell.angle_gamma   90.00
#
_symmetry.space_group_name_H-M   'P 1'
#
loop_
_entity.id
_entity.type
_entity.pdbx_description
1 polymer ?
#
loop_
_entity_poly.entity_id
_entity_poly.type
_entity_poly.pdbx_seq_one_letter_code
_entity_poly.pdbx_strand_id
1 'polypeptide(L)'
;MWETPTPSRAELESRVIRSSIATIDTYTRDLPLYCTMTKEKSAACDEFNFGSYDGGGIIYQRDQYWNKSATLPSDASVLLLGGKLDVLTPPKYAGYLLEALGTSKKELIVFDYAGHDVVFSSGMGNGSDPVLTCGFQLVMSYIKNDGDLQRLNRTCVSEMSPFDFSVPTYELHNLLHTDEAYDGEYKPELGST
;
A
#
# COMPACT_ATOMS: atom_id res chain seq x y z
N MET A 1 -3.84 13.09 -3.14
CA MET A 1 -4.23 14.38 -2.51
C MET A 1 -2.95 15.18 -2.32
N TRP A 2 -2.88 16.40 -2.88
CA TRP A 2 -1.66 17.23 -2.85
C TRP A 2 -1.68 18.19 -1.65
N GLU A 3 -0.54 18.39 -0.99
CA GLU A 3 -0.43 19.30 0.16
C GLU A 3 -0.68 20.75 -0.30
N THR A 4 -1.55 21.47 0.40
CA THR A 4 -1.89 22.87 0.10
C THR A 4 -1.89 23.69 1.41
N PRO A 5 -1.05 24.73 1.54
CA PRO A 5 -0.08 25.22 0.55
C PRO A 5 1.04 24.21 0.29
N THR A 6 1.53 24.18 -0.95
CA THR A 6 2.56 23.22 -1.37
C THR A 6 3.94 23.60 -0.84
N PRO A 7 4.65 22.70 -0.13
CA PRO A 7 6.03 22.93 0.28
C PRO A 7 6.98 23.11 -0.91
N SER A 8 8.16 23.68 -0.67
CA SER A 8 9.19 23.77 -1.72
C SER A 8 9.70 22.39 -2.13
N ARG A 9 10.24 22.27 -3.35
CA ARG A 9 10.87 21.04 -3.83
C ARG A 9 11.98 20.55 -2.89
N ALA A 10 12.86 21.46 -2.46
CA ALA A 10 13.94 21.15 -1.53
C ALA A 10 13.43 20.64 -0.17
N GLU A 11 12.30 21.16 0.30
CA GLU A 11 11.68 20.66 1.53
C GLU A 11 11.12 19.25 1.36
N LEU A 12 10.41 18.99 0.26
CA LEU A 12 9.89 17.65 -0.07
C LEU A 12 11.03 16.63 -0.20
N GLU A 13 12.10 16.98 -0.90
CA GLU A 13 13.31 16.14 -1.03
C GLU A 13 13.97 15.89 0.33
N SER A 14 14.12 16.92 1.15
CA SER A 14 14.68 16.80 2.49
C SER A 14 13.85 15.89 3.40
N ARG A 15 12.53 15.85 3.24
CA ARG A 15 11.65 14.91 3.96
C ARG A 15 11.90 13.46 3.52
N VAL A 16 12.05 13.22 2.21
CA VAL A 16 12.35 11.88 1.66
C VAL A 16 13.72 11.39 2.14
N ILE A 17 14.77 12.19 1.99
CA ILE A 17 16.15 11.81 2.37
C ILE A 17 16.28 11.54 3.87
N ARG A 18 15.55 12.27 4.71
CA ARG A 18 15.59 12.11 6.17
C ARG A 18 14.66 11.03 6.71
N SER A 19 13.80 10.45 5.88
CA SER A 19 12.96 9.35 6.30
C SER A 19 13.76 8.05 6.31
N SER A 20 13.60 7.24 7.35
CA SER A 20 14.15 5.89 7.39
C SER A 20 13.52 4.96 6.36
N ILE A 21 12.29 5.29 5.93
CA ILE A 21 11.53 4.55 4.92
C ILE A 21 10.92 5.58 3.97
N ALA A 22 11.41 5.65 2.74
CA ALA A 22 10.80 6.43 1.68
C ALA A 22 11.06 5.82 0.32
N THR A 23 10.10 5.98 -0.59
CA THR A 23 10.27 5.61 -1.98
C THR A 23 10.83 6.82 -2.73
N ILE A 24 12.09 6.74 -3.18
CA ILE A 24 12.76 7.82 -3.93
C ILE A 24 11.98 8.17 -5.20
N ASP A 25 11.30 7.19 -5.80
CA ASP A 25 10.42 7.38 -6.96
C ASP A 25 9.34 8.43 -6.76
N THR A 26 8.86 8.63 -5.53
CA THR A 26 7.86 9.66 -5.21
C THR A 26 8.35 11.04 -5.59
N TYR A 27 9.67 11.28 -5.50
CA TYR A 27 10.28 12.54 -5.89
C TYR A 27 10.81 12.53 -7.32
N THR A 28 11.52 11.49 -7.72
CA THR A 28 12.21 11.47 -9.02
C THR A 28 11.26 11.21 -10.20
N ARG A 29 10.13 10.53 -9.98
CA ARG A 29 9.14 10.18 -10.99
C ARG A 29 7.78 10.82 -10.75
N ASP A 30 7.25 10.68 -9.54
CA ASP A 30 5.84 11.02 -9.30
C ASP A 30 5.61 12.53 -9.22
N LEU A 31 6.56 13.31 -8.69
CA LEU A 31 6.49 14.78 -8.69
C LEU A 31 6.46 15.35 -10.12
N PRO A 32 7.42 15.05 -11.02
CA PRO A 32 7.35 15.46 -12.43
C PRO A 32 6.04 15.07 -13.11
N LEU A 33 5.58 13.82 -12.89
CA LEU A 33 4.33 13.32 -13.47
C LEU A 33 3.12 14.10 -12.94
N TYR A 34 3.06 14.33 -11.63
CA TYR A 34 2.02 15.13 -10.99
C TYR A 34 2.00 16.54 -11.58
N CYS A 35 3.13 17.24 -11.60
CA CYS A 35 3.24 18.59 -12.16
C CYS A 35 2.82 18.66 -13.63
N THR A 36 3.24 17.66 -14.43
CA THR A 36 2.83 17.55 -15.83
C THR A 36 1.32 17.40 -15.94
N MET A 37 0.75 16.38 -15.31
CA MET A 37 -0.65 15.99 -15.51
C MET A 37 -1.63 17.00 -14.93
N THR A 38 -1.28 17.66 -13.82
CA THR A 38 -2.16 18.62 -13.13
C THR A 38 -2.00 20.05 -13.61
N LYS A 39 -0.84 20.42 -14.17
CA LYS A 39 -0.47 21.82 -14.40
C LYS A 39 -0.54 22.67 -13.12
N GLU A 40 -0.24 22.06 -11.98
CA GLU A 40 -0.20 22.71 -10.67
C GLU A 40 0.78 23.90 -10.68
N LYS A 41 0.33 25.06 -10.21
CA LYS A 41 1.12 26.30 -10.17
C LYS A 41 1.72 26.50 -8.79
N SER A 42 2.68 25.66 -8.44
CA SER A 42 3.38 25.71 -7.17
C SER A 42 4.88 25.82 -7.37
N ALA A 43 5.59 26.34 -6.37
CA ALA A 43 7.05 26.43 -6.40
C ALA A 43 7.73 25.07 -6.64
N ALA A 44 7.09 23.97 -6.21
CA ALA A 44 7.58 22.62 -6.46
C ALA A 44 7.47 22.19 -7.95
N CYS A 45 6.53 22.75 -8.71
CA CYS A 45 6.27 22.41 -10.10
C CYS A 45 6.87 23.40 -11.12
N ASP A 46 7.07 24.66 -10.73
CA ASP A 46 7.59 25.72 -11.60
C ASP A 46 8.96 25.37 -12.19
N GLU A 47 9.80 24.63 -11.46
CA GLU A 47 11.13 24.21 -11.88
C GLU A 47 11.12 23.28 -13.11
N PHE A 48 10.04 22.54 -13.34
CA PHE A 48 9.98 21.59 -14.46
C PHE A 48 9.50 22.22 -15.76
N ASN A 49 8.97 23.44 -15.71
CA ASN A 49 8.41 24.15 -16.87
C ASN A 49 7.36 23.31 -17.65
N PHE A 50 6.65 22.41 -16.95
CA PHE A 50 5.56 21.63 -17.52
C PHE A 50 4.30 22.49 -17.65
N GLY A 51 3.48 22.24 -18.68
CA GLY A 51 2.21 22.94 -18.90
C GLY A 51 2.09 23.70 -20.23
N SER A 52 3.16 23.72 -21.04
CA SER A 52 3.21 24.34 -22.38
C SER A 52 2.49 23.54 -23.47
N TYR A 53 2.10 22.30 -23.19
CA TYR A 53 1.33 21.47 -24.11
C TYR A 53 -0.16 21.88 -24.11
N ASP A 54 -0.83 21.72 -25.25
CA ASP A 54 -2.26 21.98 -25.38
C ASP A 54 -3.09 20.93 -24.62
N GLY A 55 -3.95 21.39 -23.70
CA GLY A 55 -4.74 20.53 -22.81
C GLY A 55 -4.96 21.11 -21.42
N GLY A 56 -6.08 20.76 -20.78
CA GLY A 56 -6.35 21.10 -19.38
C GLY A 56 -5.53 20.27 -18.40
N GLY A 57 -5.35 20.77 -17.18
CA GLY A 57 -4.81 19.98 -16.07
C GLY A 57 -5.85 18.99 -15.53
N ILE A 58 -5.44 17.75 -15.25
CA ILE A 58 -6.26 16.72 -14.63
C ILE A 58 -6.21 16.92 -13.12
N ILE A 59 -7.01 17.87 -12.63
CA ILE A 59 -7.15 18.16 -11.20
C ILE A 59 -8.54 17.78 -10.73
N TYR A 60 -8.63 16.97 -9.69
CA TYR A 60 -9.87 16.78 -8.96
C TYR A 60 -10.17 18.03 -8.14
N GLN A 61 -11.18 18.80 -8.56
CA GLN A 61 -11.64 19.95 -7.81
C GLN A 61 -12.32 19.49 -6.53
N ARG A 62 -12.07 20.20 -5.42
CA ARG A 62 -12.78 19.95 -4.16
C ARG A 62 -14.24 20.34 -4.36
N ASP A 63 -15.07 19.34 -4.60
CA ASP A 63 -16.51 19.50 -4.84
C ASP A 63 -17.32 19.09 -3.60
N GLN A 64 -18.63 18.93 -3.78
CA GLN A 64 -19.54 18.51 -2.72
C GLN A 64 -19.27 17.09 -2.19
N TYR A 65 -18.46 16.27 -2.86
CA TYR A 65 -18.07 14.92 -2.47
C TYR A 65 -16.69 14.88 -1.79
N TRP A 66 -15.93 15.97 -1.86
CA TRP A 66 -14.67 16.09 -1.14
C TRP A 66 -14.84 15.85 0.36
N ASN A 67 -13.99 14.98 0.92
CA ASN A 67 -13.98 14.65 2.35
C ASN A 67 -15.35 14.16 2.88
N LYS A 68 -16.17 13.56 2.02
CA LYS A 68 -17.41 12.88 2.41
C LYS A 68 -17.29 11.40 2.10
N SER A 69 -17.82 10.57 2.97
CA SER A 69 -17.97 9.15 2.66
C SER A 69 -19.01 8.95 1.57
N ALA A 70 -18.80 7.93 0.74
CA ALA A 70 -19.77 7.55 -0.27
C ALA A 70 -21.08 7.10 0.41
N THR A 71 -22.21 7.56 -0.11
CA THR A 71 -23.51 7.03 0.30
C THR A 71 -23.68 5.66 -0.34
N LEU A 72 -23.76 4.62 0.49
CA LEU A 72 -23.93 3.25 0.03
C LEU A 72 -25.42 2.91 -0.07
N PRO A 73 -25.83 2.09 -1.06
CA PRO A 73 -27.13 1.43 -1.04
C PRO A 73 -27.33 0.64 0.26
N SER A 74 -28.57 0.55 0.75
CA SER A 74 -28.89 -0.10 2.03
C SER A 74 -28.55 -1.60 2.06
N ASP A 75 -28.48 -2.23 0.91
CA ASP A 75 -28.17 -3.64 0.74
C ASP A 75 -26.69 -3.91 0.45
N ALA A 76 -25.90 -2.87 0.15
CA ALA A 76 -24.48 -2.99 -0.17
C ALA A 76 -23.67 -3.46 1.04
N SER A 77 -22.84 -4.48 0.81
CA SER A 77 -21.82 -4.93 1.73
C SER A 77 -20.44 -4.40 1.34
N VAL A 78 -19.55 -4.32 2.33
CA VAL A 78 -18.16 -3.88 2.14
C VAL A 78 -17.20 -4.80 2.92
N LEU A 79 -16.27 -5.41 2.21
CA LEU A 79 -15.12 -6.09 2.78
C LEU A 79 -13.88 -5.19 2.67
N LEU A 80 -13.30 -4.82 3.80
CA LEU A 80 -12.02 -4.14 3.89
C LEU A 80 -10.95 -5.12 4.36
N LEU A 81 -9.78 -5.07 3.75
CA LEU A 81 -8.62 -5.86 4.13
C LEU A 81 -7.47 -4.90 4.43
N GLY A 82 -6.67 -5.18 5.46
CA GLY A 82 -5.48 -4.40 5.79
C GLY A 82 -4.38 -5.25 6.42
N GLY A 83 -3.14 -4.80 6.31
CA GLY A 83 -1.98 -5.41 6.98
C GLY A 83 -1.47 -4.54 8.12
N LYS A 84 -1.07 -5.13 9.26
CA LYS A 84 -0.45 -4.37 10.35
C LYS A 84 0.97 -3.90 10.02
N LEU A 85 1.64 -4.54 9.06
CA LEU A 85 2.96 -4.15 8.58
C LEU A 85 2.88 -3.23 7.35
N ASP A 86 1.69 -2.76 6.97
CA ASP A 86 1.53 -1.81 5.88
C ASP A 86 1.95 -0.40 6.31
N VAL A 87 3.15 0.00 5.91
CA VAL A 87 3.70 1.34 6.17
C VAL A 87 3.18 2.41 5.21
N LEU A 88 2.62 2.02 4.06
CA LEU A 88 2.13 2.96 3.03
C LEU A 88 0.67 3.35 3.29
N THR A 89 -0.17 2.38 3.63
CA THR A 89 -1.56 2.58 4.07
C THR A 89 -1.81 1.95 5.45
N PRO A 90 -1.31 2.58 6.54
CA PRO A 90 -1.46 2.06 7.89
C PRO A 90 -2.89 1.64 8.26
N PRO A 91 -3.07 0.54 9.00
CA PRO A 91 -4.38 -0.09 9.23
C PRO A 91 -5.39 0.82 9.95
N LYS A 92 -4.92 1.84 10.68
CA LYS A 92 -5.79 2.86 11.29
C LYS A 92 -6.69 3.55 10.25
N TYR A 93 -6.21 3.76 9.03
CA TYR A 93 -7.00 4.41 7.98
C TYR A 93 -8.10 3.50 7.43
N ALA A 94 -7.86 2.18 7.39
CA ALA A 94 -8.92 1.21 7.10
C ALA A 94 -9.99 1.21 8.21
N GLY A 95 -9.59 1.39 9.47
CA GLY A 95 -10.52 1.60 10.58
C GLY A 95 -11.37 2.86 10.42
N TYR A 96 -10.76 4.00 10.11
CA TYR A 96 -11.50 5.24 9.85
C TYR A 96 -12.45 5.12 8.65
N LEU A 97 -12.01 4.44 7.59
CA LEU A 97 -12.87 4.15 6.45
C LEU A 97 -14.05 3.29 6.88
N LEU A 98 -13.82 2.20 7.63
CA LEU A 98 -14.88 1.34 8.15
C LEU A 98 -15.91 2.14 8.93
N GLU A 99 -15.48 3.01 9.86
CA GLU A 99 -16.37 3.87 10.66
C GLU A 99 -17.22 4.80 9.78
N ALA A 100 -16.61 5.40 8.76
CA ALA A 100 -17.27 6.36 7.87
C ALA A 100 -18.31 5.74 6.91
N LEU A 101 -18.28 4.42 6.70
CA LEU A 101 -19.25 3.73 5.82
C LEU A 101 -20.62 3.60 6.50
N GLY A 102 -21.66 4.12 5.86
CA GLY A 102 -23.04 4.15 6.38
C GLY A 102 -23.82 2.83 6.31
N THR A 103 -23.15 1.67 6.24
CA THR A 103 -23.78 0.34 6.19
C THR A 103 -23.42 -0.48 7.43
N SER A 104 -24.33 -1.35 7.88
CA SER A 104 -24.04 -2.37 8.89
C SER A 104 -23.40 -3.63 8.31
N LYS A 105 -23.53 -3.85 6.98
CA LYS A 105 -22.92 -4.97 6.26
C LYS A 105 -21.47 -4.64 5.90
N LYS A 106 -20.64 -4.39 6.90
CA LYS A 106 -19.23 -4.07 6.69
C LYS A 106 -18.34 -4.89 7.59
N GLU A 107 -17.18 -5.25 7.08
CA GLU A 107 -16.20 -6.01 7.82
C GLU A 107 -14.79 -5.56 7.46
N LEU A 108 -13.92 -5.53 8.45
CA LEU A 108 -12.50 -5.27 8.31
C LEU A 108 -11.72 -6.48 8.85
N ILE A 109 -10.94 -7.12 7.98
CA ILE A 109 -9.98 -8.15 8.38
C ILE A 109 -8.58 -7.53 8.34
N VAL A 110 -7.92 -7.50 9.50
CA VAL A 110 -6.55 -6.98 9.62
C VAL A 110 -5.60 -8.13 9.89
N PHE A 111 -4.66 -8.33 8.98
CA PHE A 111 -3.63 -9.35 9.06
C PHE A 111 -2.45 -8.87 9.89
N ASP A 112 -1.98 -9.67 10.84
CA ASP A 112 -0.90 -9.28 11.74
C ASP A 112 0.44 -9.07 11.02
N TYR A 113 0.69 -9.82 9.95
CA TYR A 113 2.01 -9.88 9.31
C TYR A 113 2.01 -9.65 7.80
N ALA A 114 0.91 -9.10 7.26
CA ALA A 114 0.87 -8.67 5.87
C ALA A 114 1.31 -7.21 5.71
N GLY A 115 1.96 -6.91 4.58
CA GLY A 115 2.38 -5.57 4.19
C GLY A 115 1.35 -4.84 3.34
N HIS A 116 1.83 -3.90 2.52
CA HIS A 116 1.01 -3.22 1.51
C HIS A 116 0.45 -4.22 0.49
N ASP A 117 -0.64 -3.85 -0.18
CA ASP A 117 -1.35 -4.72 -1.13
C ASP A 117 -1.70 -6.09 -0.54
N VAL A 118 -2.41 -6.10 0.59
CA VAL A 118 -2.72 -7.30 1.39
C VAL A 118 -3.42 -8.42 0.62
N VAL A 119 -4.09 -8.11 -0.49
CA VAL A 119 -4.63 -9.12 -1.41
C VAL A 119 -3.51 -10.02 -1.95
N PHE A 120 -2.28 -9.53 -2.09
CA PHE A 120 -1.13 -10.27 -2.61
C PHE A 120 -0.01 -10.47 -1.58
N SER A 121 0.04 -9.69 -0.49
CA SER A 121 1.09 -9.82 0.53
C SER A 121 0.71 -10.68 1.75
N SER A 122 -0.47 -11.31 1.75
CA SER A 122 -0.94 -12.22 2.80
C SER A 122 -0.62 -13.69 2.50
N GLY A 123 0.68 -13.99 2.34
CA GLY A 123 1.16 -15.33 2.01
C GLY A 123 0.80 -16.40 3.04
N MET A 124 0.54 -17.62 2.55
CA MET A 124 0.16 -18.78 3.38
C MET A 124 1.36 -19.63 3.85
N GLY A 125 2.60 -19.18 3.59
CA GLY A 125 3.84 -19.82 4.05
C GLY A 125 4.22 -21.17 3.41
N ASN A 126 3.33 -21.82 2.65
CA ASN A 126 3.58 -23.17 2.11
C ASN A 126 4.18 -23.22 0.69
N GLY A 127 4.42 -22.07 0.05
CA GLY A 127 5.20 -21.96 -1.20
C GLY A 127 4.67 -22.73 -2.42
N SER A 128 3.57 -23.46 -2.30
CA SER A 128 3.07 -24.38 -3.32
C SER A 128 2.16 -23.71 -4.36
N ASP A 129 1.63 -22.52 -4.05
CA ASP A 129 1.00 -21.62 -5.02
C ASP A 129 1.23 -20.15 -4.60
N PRO A 130 2.19 -19.44 -5.21
CA PRO A 130 2.49 -18.05 -4.85
C PRO A 130 1.35 -17.07 -5.20
N VAL A 131 0.32 -17.50 -5.94
CA VAL A 131 -0.83 -16.67 -6.32
C VAL A 131 -1.96 -16.75 -5.29
N LEU A 132 -2.10 -17.87 -4.57
CA LEU A 132 -3.22 -18.10 -3.67
C LEU A 132 -2.93 -17.65 -2.23
N THR A 133 -2.91 -16.34 -2.01
CA THR A 133 -2.82 -15.73 -0.68
C THR A 133 -4.14 -15.80 0.10
N CYS A 134 -4.12 -15.60 1.41
CA CYS A 134 -5.35 -15.56 2.20
C CYS A 134 -6.25 -14.37 1.81
N GLY A 135 -5.66 -13.21 1.55
CA GLY A 135 -6.38 -12.02 1.09
C GLY A 135 -7.11 -12.27 -0.22
N PHE A 136 -6.49 -12.97 -1.17
CA PHE A 136 -7.14 -13.37 -2.41
C PHE A 136 -8.27 -14.38 -2.16
N GLN A 137 -8.05 -15.37 -1.30
CA GLN A 137 -9.10 -16.34 -0.91
C GLN A 137 -10.33 -15.67 -0.27
N LEU A 138 -10.13 -14.66 0.59
CA LEU A 138 -11.22 -13.87 1.17
C LEU A 138 -12.01 -13.12 0.10
N VAL A 139 -11.33 -12.45 -0.83
CA VAL A 139 -11.98 -11.75 -1.96
C VAL A 139 -12.77 -12.74 -2.82
N MET A 140 -12.19 -13.90 -3.14
CA MET A 140 -12.89 -14.96 -3.87
C MET A 140 -14.12 -15.46 -3.11
N SER A 141 -14.02 -15.66 -1.80
CA SER A 141 -15.15 -16.11 -0.97
C SER A 141 -16.24 -15.05 -0.89
N TYR A 142 -15.86 -13.77 -0.77
CA TYR A 142 -16.79 -12.65 -0.77
C TYR A 142 -17.60 -12.58 -2.07
N ILE A 143 -16.92 -12.68 -3.22
CA ILE A 143 -17.56 -12.67 -4.54
C ILE A 143 -18.45 -13.91 -4.73
N LYS A 144 -17.95 -15.11 -4.40
CA LYS A 144 -18.70 -16.37 -4.56
C LYS A 144 -19.97 -16.45 -3.70
N ASN A 145 -20.05 -15.65 -2.64
CA ASN A 145 -21.21 -15.56 -1.77
C ASN A 145 -22.00 -14.26 -2.00
N ASP A 146 -21.88 -13.63 -3.17
CA ASP A 146 -22.64 -12.42 -3.56
C ASP A 146 -22.50 -11.26 -2.55
N GLY A 147 -21.32 -11.14 -1.95
CA GLY A 147 -21.01 -10.15 -0.93
C GLY A 147 -21.61 -10.44 0.46
N ASP A 148 -22.16 -11.63 0.70
CA ASP A 148 -22.67 -12.02 2.03
C ASP A 148 -21.51 -12.31 3.00
N LEU A 149 -21.24 -11.32 3.87
CA LEU A 149 -20.20 -11.38 4.89
C LEU A 149 -20.40 -12.50 5.92
N GLN A 150 -21.65 -12.95 6.15
CA GLN A 150 -21.93 -14.08 7.04
C GLN A 150 -21.46 -15.41 6.47
N ARG A 151 -21.30 -15.48 5.15
CA ARG A 151 -20.84 -16.66 4.41
C ARG A 151 -19.37 -16.56 4.00
N LEU A 152 -18.67 -15.52 4.46
CA LEU A 152 -17.25 -15.34 4.19
C LEU A 152 -16.45 -16.48 4.84
N ASN A 153 -15.75 -17.27 4.02
CA ASN A 153 -14.85 -18.31 4.48
C ASN A 153 -13.52 -17.67 4.92
N ARG A 154 -13.23 -17.77 6.23
CA ARG A 154 -12.06 -17.14 6.86
C ARG A 154 -11.02 -18.14 7.33
N THR A 155 -11.16 -19.41 6.97
CA THR A 155 -10.28 -20.49 7.46
C THR A 155 -8.82 -20.19 7.15
N CYS A 156 -8.52 -19.55 6.01
CA CYS A 156 -7.15 -19.18 5.67
C CYS A 156 -6.49 -18.27 6.73
N VAL A 157 -7.25 -17.40 7.42
CA VAL A 157 -6.71 -16.47 8.42
C VAL A 157 -6.09 -17.22 9.60
N SER A 158 -6.73 -18.32 10.02
CA SER A 158 -6.20 -19.19 11.08
C SER A 158 -5.09 -20.13 10.62
N GLU A 159 -4.97 -20.37 9.33
CA GLU A 159 -3.96 -21.24 8.73
C GLU A 159 -2.67 -20.49 8.34
N MET A 160 -2.68 -19.16 8.39
CA MET A 160 -1.50 -18.36 8.11
C MET A 160 -0.38 -18.68 9.09
N SER A 161 0.81 -18.96 8.54
CA SER A 161 2.01 -19.18 9.32
C SER A 161 2.33 -17.97 10.20
N PRO A 162 2.85 -18.19 11.42
CA PRO A 162 3.47 -17.13 12.20
C PRO A 162 4.56 -16.45 11.38
N PHE A 163 4.76 -15.16 11.63
CA PHE A 163 5.90 -14.46 11.06
C PHE A 163 7.21 -15.04 11.59
N ASP A 164 8.11 -15.34 10.68
CA ASP A 164 9.43 -15.86 10.96
C ASP A 164 10.48 -14.88 10.42
N PHE A 165 11.44 -14.53 11.26
CA PHE A 165 12.59 -13.69 10.91
C PHE A 165 13.72 -14.52 10.28
N SER A 166 13.53 -15.83 10.06
CA SER A 166 14.51 -16.62 9.33
C SER A 166 14.60 -16.15 7.86
N VAL A 167 15.81 -15.78 7.45
CA VAL A 167 16.12 -15.46 6.06
C VAL A 167 16.80 -16.69 5.46
N PRO A 168 16.34 -17.24 4.32
CA PRO A 168 16.99 -18.41 3.77
C PRO A 168 18.42 -18.11 3.34
N THR A 169 19.30 -19.11 3.41
CA THR A 169 20.73 -18.97 3.14
C THR A 169 21.02 -18.39 1.74
N TYR A 170 20.15 -18.68 0.77
CA TYR A 170 20.26 -18.13 -0.56
C TYR A 170 20.19 -16.60 -0.55
N GLU A 171 19.20 -16.01 0.12
CA GLU A 171 19.01 -14.57 0.24
C GLU A 171 20.10 -13.93 1.11
N LEU A 172 20.46 -14.57 2.22
CA LEU A 172 21.59 -14.16 3.08
C LEU A 172 22.87 -13.99 2.26
N HIS A 173 23.23 -14.98 1.45
CA HIS A 173 24.48 -14.99 0.69
C HIS A 173 24.42 -14.14 -0.57
N ASN A 174 23.36 -14.24 -1.38
CA ASN A 174 23.30 -13.61 -2.70
C ASN A 174 22.77 -12.17 -2.68
N LEU A 175 21.99 -11.78 -1.67
CA LEU A 175 21.45 -10.42 -1.56
C LEU A 175 22.19 -9.63 -0.48
N LEU A 176 22.34 -10.23 0.70
CA LEU A 176 22.90 -9.52 1.86
C LEU A 176 24.42 -9.72 2.01
N HIS A 177 25.03 -10.68 1.29
CA HIS A 177 26.45 -11.04 1.40
C HIS A 177 26.89 -11.25 2.85
N THR A 178 26.09 -11.97 3.63
CA THR A 178 26.36 -12.22 5.04
C THR A 178 25.78 -13.56 5.47
N ASP A 179 26.24 -14.10 6.60
CA ASP A 179 25.67 -15.33 7.18
C ASP A 179 24.52 -15.05 8.16
N GLU A 180 24.29 -13.78 8.53
CA GLU A 180 23.29 -13.38 9.51
C GLU A 180 22.64 -12.06 9.06
N ALA A 181 21.30 -12.02 8.97
CA ALA A 181 20.58 -10.94 8.28
C ALA A 181 20.50 -9.61 9.04
N TYR A 182 20.67 -9.61 10.36
CA TYR A 182 20.34 -8.49 11.25
C TYR A 182 21.57 -7.86 11.90
N ASP A 183 22.54 -8.67 12.32
CA ASP A 183 23.78 -8.33 13.01
C ASP A 183 25.03 -8.88 12.27
N GLY A 184 24.88 -9.46 11.08
CA GLY A 184 25.98 -10.03 10.30
C GLY A 184 26.89 -8.98 9.65
N GLU A 185 28.16 -9.34 9.46
CA GLU A 185 29.13 -8.55 8.72
C GLU A 185 29.07 -8.86 7.21
N TYR A 186 29.37 -7.85 6.39
CA TYR A 186 29.48 -8.01 4.94
C TYR A 186 30.70 -8.86 4.57
N LYS A 187 30.48 -9.87 3.74
CA LYS A 187 31.45 -10.88 3.30
C LYS A 187 31.45 -10.95 1.76
N PRO A 188 32.38 -10.25 1.08
CA PRO A 188 32.39 -10.17 -0.39
C PRO A 188 32.61 -11.52 -1.10
N GLU A 189 33.07 -12.54 -0.37
CA GLU A 189 33.25 -13.90 -0.86
C GLU A 189 31.97 -14.74 -0.88
N LEU A 190 30.90 -14.27 -0.22
CA LEU A 190 29.57 -14.90 -0.27
C LEU A 190 28.83 -14.45 -1.53
N GLY A 191 27.89 -15.28 -2.00
CA GLY A 191 27.20 -15.07 -3.28
C GLY A 191 27.67 -16.07 -4.33
N SER A 192 26.72 -16.68 -5.02
CA SER A 192 26.97 -17.56 -6.16
C SER A 192 27.10 -16.69 -7.41
N THR A 193 28.15 -16.90 -8.21
CA THR A 193 28.18 -16.43 -9.61
C THR A 193 27.09 -17.09 -10.44
#